data_AF-A0A940TRX6-F1
#
_entry.id   AF-A0A940TRX6-F1
#
_cell.length_a   1.000
_cell.length_b   1.000
_cell.length_c   1.000
_cell.angle_alpha   90.00
_cell.angle_beta   90.00
_cell.angle_gamma   90.00
#
_symmetry.space_group_name_H-M   'P 1'
#
loop_
_entity.id
_entity.type
_entity.pdbx_description
1 polymer ?
#
loop_
_entity_poly.entity_id
_entity_poly.type
_entity_poly.pdbx_seq_one_letter_code
_entity_poly.pdbx_strand_id
1 'polypeptide(L)'
;KIIKEIYNQAWSKNWGFVPLTDEEMDLLAKDLKPLVVSDLVLFAYWAGEPVGFSVSLPDYNEVLKHLNGKIGLLGMFKFLYYSKKIKKIRVMLLGVKHTFQKKGVEGLLYIETFKRGIRKGYHQAECSWILEENVLMQHGIEAMGGKRYKTYRIYETLL
;
A
#
# COMPACT_ATOMS: atom_id res chain seq x y z
N LYS A 1 -7.33 7.29 12.61
CA LYS A 1 -8.80 7.51 12.52
C LYS A 1 -9.32 7.55 11.08
N ILE A 2 -9.03 8.59 10.26
CA ILE A 2 -9.56 8.69 8.87
C ILE A 2 -9.23 7.47 8.00
N ILE A 3 -7.97 7.03 7.98
CA ILE A 3 -7.54 5.84 7.22
C ILE A 3 -8.34 4.60 7.63
N LYS A 4 -8.45 4.34 8.94
CA LYS A 4 -9.22 3.21 9.50
C LYS A 4 -10.68 3.22 9.05
N GLU A 5 -11.33 4.37 9.13
CA GLU A 5 -12.75 4.52 8.73
C GLU A 5 -12.93 4.19 7.24
N ILE A 6 -12.14 4.81 6.37
CA ILE A 6 -12.23 4.56 4.94
C ILE A 6 -11.84 3.11 4.61
N TYR A 7 -10.81 2.56 5.26
CA TYR A 7 -10.37 1.18 5.09
C TYR A 7 -11.50 0.20 5.43
N ASN A 8 -12.09 0.35 6.62
CA ASN A 8 -13.15 -0.54 7.07
C ASN A 8 -14.40 -0.46 6.18
N GLN A 9 -14.73 0.74 5.68
CA GLN A 9 -15.83 0.88 4.72
C GLN A 9 -15.47 0.25 3.37
N ALA A 10 -14.34 0.62 2.79
CA ALA A 10 -13.96 0.23 1.42
C ALA A 10 -13.71 -1.28 1.28
N TRP A 11 -13.20 -1.94 2.33
CA TRP A 11 -12.81 -3.35 2.30
C TRP A 11 -13.87 -4.27 2.93
N SER A 12 -14.97 -3.73 3.47
CA SER A 12 -16.06 -4.49 4.12
C SER A 12 -16.66 -5.62 3.28
N LYS A 13 -16.54 -5.54 1.95
CA LYS A 13 -17.06 -6.54 1.00
C LYS A 13 -15.99 -7.51 0.47
N ASN A 14 -14.74 -7.38 0.91
CA ASN A 14 -13.65 -8.25 0.49
C ASN A 14 -13.74 -9.60 1.22
N TRP A 15 -13.44 -10.69 0.51
CA TRP A 15 -13.32 -12.01 1.13
C TRP A 15 -12.22 -12.02 2.19
N GLY A 16 -12.49 -12.61 3.35
CA GLY A 16 -11.56 -12.66 4.48
C GLY A 16 -11.33 -11.31 5.18
N PHE A 17 -12.17 -10.30 4.92
CA PHE A 17 -12.04 -9.00 5.58
C PHE A 17 -12.35 -9.10 7.08
N VAL A 18 -11.40 -8.61 7.87
CA VAL A 18 -11.56 -8.37 9.31
C VAL A 18 -11.47 -6.87 9.55
N PRO A 19 -12.47 -6.23 10.18
CA PRO A 19 -12.41 -4.81 10.50
C PRO A 19 -11.22 -4.50 11.40
N LEU A 20 -10.44 -3.48 11.00
CA LEU A 20 -9.31 -3.02 11.78
C LEU A 20 -9.80 -2.28 13.03
N THR A 21 -9.30 -2.67 14.21
CA THR A 21 -9.59 -1.97 15.48
C THR A 21 -8.81 -0.66 15.61
N ASP A 22 -9.12 0.15 16.63
CA ASP A 22 -8.33 1.36 16.91
C ASP A 22 -6.92 1.00 17.38
N GLU A 23 -6.79 -0.02 18.23
CA GLU A 23 -5.51 -0.47 18.77
C GLU A 23 -4.60 -1.01 17.66
N GLU A 24 -5.15 -1.81 16.74
CA GLU A 24 -4.40 -2.33 15.59
C GLU A 24 -3.94 -1.20 14.66
N MET A 25 -4.81 -0.21 14.41
CA MET A 25 -4.45 0.96 13.60
C MET A 25 -3.35 1.78 14.27
N ASP A 26 -3.41 1.99 15.58
CA ASP A 26 -2.43 2.77 16.32
C ASP A 26 -1.07 2.08 16.37
N LEU A 27 -1.06 0.74 16.53
CA LEU A 27 0.15 -0.07 16.42
C LEU A 27 0.76 0.01 15.01
N LEU A 28 -0.04 -0.20 13.96
CA LEU A 28 0.41 -0.08 12.58
C LEU A 28 0.98 1.32 12.28
N ALA A 29 0.30 2.37 12.74
CA ALA A 29 0.77 3.73 12.57
C ALA A 29 2.11 3.96 13.30
N LYS A 30 2.25 3.48 14.53
CA LYS A 30 3.49 3.59 15.32
C LYS A 30 4.66 2.90 14.63
N ASP A 31 4.47 1.68 14.15
CA ASP A 31 5.53 0.85 13.58
C ASP A 31 5.94 1.32 12.18
N LEU A 32 4.99 1.81 11.38
CA LEU A 32 5.26 2.29 10.03
C LEU A 32 5.76 3.73 9.97
N LYS A 33 5.45 4.58 10.97
CA LYS A 33 5.82 6.00 10.98
C LYS A 33 7.30 6.29 10.67
N PRO A 34 8.29 5.53 11.17
CA PRO A 34 9.71 5.75 10.82
C PRO A 34 10.06 5.46 9.36
N LEU A 35 9.24 4.67 8.66
CA LEU A 35 9.44 4.21 7.30
C LEU A 35 8.62 5.00 6.26
N VAL A 36 7.66 5.81 6.74
CA VAL A 36 6.77 6.59 5.90
C VAL A 36 7.51 7.76 5.24
N VAL A 37 7.30 7.91 3.93
CA VAL A 37 7.58 9.15 3.21
C VAL A 37 6.27 9.91 3.10
N SER A 38 6.16 11.07 3.75
CA SER A 38 4.91 11.86 3.83
C SER A 38 4.26 12.13 2.47
N ASP A 39 5.09 12.36 1.44
CA ASP A 39 4.61 12.66 0.08
C ASP A 39 3.94 11.45 -0.59
N LEU A 40 4.12 10.24 -0.04
CA LEU A 40 3.50 9.00 -0.50
C LEU A 40 2.26 8.59 0.32
N VAL A 41 1.83 9.45 1.26
CA VAL A 41 0.58 9.31 2.01
C VAL A 41 -0.42 10.33 1.47
N LEU A 42 -1.38 9.86 0.69
CA LEU A 42 -2.35 10.69 -0.01
C LEU A 42 -3.74 10.51 0.57
N PHE A 43 -4.49 11.61 0.56
CA PHE A 43 -5.91 11.65 0.87
C PHE A 43 -6.63 12.36 -0.27
N ALA A 44 -7.74 11.78 -0.70
CA ALA A 44 -8.68 12.41 -1.63
C ALA A 44 -9.83 13.00 -0.82
N TYR A 45 -10.16 14.26 -1.11
CA TYR A 45 -11.25 14.98 -0.46
C TYR A 45 -12.33 15.37 -1.48
N TRP A 46 -13.58 15.30 -1.06
CA TRP A 46 -14.73 15.80 -1.80
C TRP A 46 -15.62 16.61 -0.86
N ALA A 47 -15.89 17.87 -1.21
CA ALA A 47 -16.68 18.79 -0.37
C ALA A 47 -16.19 18.88 1.10
N GLY A 48 -14.86 18.84 1.32
CA GLY A 48 -14.25 18.89 2.65
C GLY A 48 -14.14 17.54 3.36
N GLU A 49 -14.80 16.49 2.86
CA GLU A 49 -14.80 15.16 3.47
C GLU A 49 -13.75 14.24 2.84
N PRO A 50 -13.01 13.45 3.65
CA PRO A 50 -12.07 12.47 3.12
C PRO A 50 -12.83 11.27 2.53
N VAL A 51 -12.65 11.05 1.23
CA VAL A 51 -13.35 10.01 0.46
C VAL A 51 -12.46 8.87 0.01
N GLY A 52 -11.15 9.05 0.05
CA GLY A 52 -10.19 8.02 -0.30
C GLY A 52 -8.80 8.31 0.24
N PHE A 53 -7.94 7.30 0.21
CA PHE A 53 -6.54 7.43 0.59
C PHE A 53 -5.65 6.44 -0.17
N SER A 54 -4.35 6.75 -0.22
CA SER A 54 -3.29 5.85 -0.67
C SER A 54 -2.11 5.97 0.27
N VAL A 55 -1.66 4.85 0.83
CA VAL A 55 -0.46 4.75 1.68
C VAL A 55 0.55 3.89 0.95
N SER A 56 1.65 4.51 0.52
CA SER A 56 2.76 3.80 -0.10
C SER A 56 4.05 4.02 0.68
N LEU A 57 4.88 2.99 0.73
CA LEU A 57 6.19 3.01 1.39
C LEU A 57 7.28 2.67 0.37
N PRO A 58 8.55 3.08 0.58
CA PRO A 58 9.67 2.44 -0.09
C PRO A 58 9.60 0.92 0.12
N ASP A 59 9.88 0.12 -0.91
CA ASP A 59 9.88 -1.34 -0.79
C ASP A 59 11.11 -1.83 -0.03
N TYR A 60 11.03 -1.77 1.30
CA TYR A 60 12.09 -2.21 2.21
C TYR A 60 12.41 -3.70 2.09
N ASN A 61 11.58 -4.50 1.40
CA ASN A 61 11.95 -5.88 1.09
C ASN A 61 13.24 -5.97 0.26
N GLU A 62 13.56 -4.94 -0.54
CA GLU A 62 14.85 -4.84 -1.24
C GLU A 62 16.02 -4.75 -0.26
N VAL A 63 15.83 -4.04 0.86
CA VAL A 63 16.84 -3.90 1.92
C VAL A 63 16.97 -5.19 2.74
N LEU A 64 15.84 -5.79 3.11
CA LEU A 64 15.81 -7.00 3.93
C LEU A 64 16.58 -8.18 3.28
N LYS A 65 16.55 -8.27 1.94
CA LYS A 65 17.36 -9.25 1.18
C LYS A 65 18.87 -9.11 1.45
N HIS A 66 19.37 -7.89 1.66
CA HIS A 66 20.78 -7.65 1.95
C HIS A 66 21.16 -7.89 3.42
N LEU A 67 20.18 -7.92 4.32
CA LEU A 67 20.41 -8.20 5.74
C LEU A 67 20.56 -9.69 6.02
N ASN A 68 19.91 -10.55 5.23
CA ASN A 68 19.95 -12.01 5.37
C ASN A 68 19.70 -12.46 6.83
N GLY A 69 18.67 -11.89 7.47
CA GLY A 69 18.29 -12.18 8.86
C GLY A 69 19.17 -11.57 9.96
N LYS A 70 20.20 -10.77 9.63
CA LYS A 70 21.12 -10.18 10.62
C LYS A 70 20.79 -8.71 10.89
N ILE A 71 20.46 -8.39 12.15
CA ILE A 71 20.03 -7.03 12.60
C ILE A 71 21.04 -6.39 13.58
N GLY A 72 22.28 -6.90 13.66
CA GLY A 72 23.34 -6.26 14.46
C GLY A 72 23.81 -4.91 13.91
N LEU A 73 24.85 -4.32 14.50
CA LEU A 73 25.41 -3.02 14.07
C LEU A 73 25.70 -2.96 12.56
N LEU A 74 26.36 -3.99 12.01
CA LEU A 74 26.60 -4.12 10.56
C LEU A 74 25.30 -4.20 9.74
N GLY A 75 24.26 -4.84 10.30
CA GLY A 75 22.93 -4.89 9.70
C GLY A 75 22.28 -3.51 9.66
N MET A 76 22.40 -2.73 10.73
CA MET A 76 21.90 -1.34 10.76
C MET A 76 22.58 -0.46 9.71
N PHE A 77 23.91 -0.53 9.58
CA PHE A 77 24.63 0.23 8.54
C PHE A 77 24.21 -0.20 7.13
N LYS A 78 24.09 -1.51 6.88
CA LYS A 78 23.55 -2.02 5.62
C LYS A 78 22.13 -1.50 5.38
N PHE A 79 21.27 -1.54 6.38
CA PHE A 79 19.89 -1.07 6.28
C PHE A 79 19.85 0.39 5.83
N LEU A 80 20.57 1.28 6.52
CA LEU A 80 20.63 2.71 6.18
C LEU A 80 21.20 2.95 4.77
N TYR A 81 22.24 2.21 4.39
CA TYR A 81 22.86 2.34 3.07
C TYR A 81 21.94 1.90 1.94
N TYR A 82 21.34 0.71 2.05
CA TYR A 82 20.45 0.16 1.03
C TYR A 82 19.08 0.85 1.00
N SER A 83 18.60 1.39 2.13
CA SER A 83 17.35 2.16 2.17
C SER A 83 17.38 3.38 1.25
N LYS A 84 18.54 4.04 1.12
CA LYS A 84 18.74 5.18 0.20
C LYS A 84 18.76 4.77 -1.27
N LYS A 85 18.89 3.48 -1.57
CA LYS A 85 18.95 2.94 -2.93
C LYS A 85 17.63 2.39 -3.44
N ILE A 86 16.60 2.35 -2.60
CA ILE A 86 15.28 1.84 -3.00
C ILE A 86 14.74 2.69 -4.15
N LYS A 87 14.38 2.04 -5.25
CA LYS A 87 13.76 2.66 -6.44
C LYS A 87 12.32 2.23 -6.67
N LYS A 88 11.81 1.35 -5.81
CA LYS A 88 10.45 0.82 -5.89
C LYS A 88 9.65 1.24 -4.66
N ILE A 89 8.41 1.66 -4.86
CA ILE A 89 7.43 1.79 -3.78
C ILE A 89 6.56 0.54 -3.70
N ARG A 90 6.06 0.24 -2.51
CA ARG A 90 5.00 -0.72 -2.26
C ARG A 90 3.76 0.04 -1.82
N VAL A 91 2.67 -0.10 -2.59
CA VAL A 91 1.36 0.43 -2.22
C VAL A 91 0.80 -0.50 -1.16
N MET A 92 0.85 -0.07 0.11
CA MET A 92 0.47 -0.88 1.25
C MET A 92 -1.05 -0.91 1.43
N LEU A 93 -1.67 0.26 1.37
CA LEU A 93 -3.10 0.41 1.57
C LEU A 93 -3.65 1.41 0.56
N LEU A 94 -4.79 1.08 -0.04
CA LEU A 94 -5.55 1.98 -0.88
C LEU A 94 -7.03 1.71 -0.64
N GLY A 95 -7.79 2.77 -0.44
CA GLY A 95 -9.21 2.67 -0.14
C GLY A 95 -9.97 3.90 -0.62
N VAL A 96 -11.13 3.67 -1.21
CA VAL A 96 -12.09 4.70 -1.59
C VAL A 96 -13.46 4.26 -1.07
N LYS A 97 -14.16 5.17 -0.39
CA LYS A 97 -15.52 4.93 0.13
C LYS A 97 -16.42 4.44 -1.01
N HIS A 98 -17.29 3.45 -0.75
CA HIS A 98 -18.09 2.80 -1.80
C HIS A 98 -18.90 3.76 -2.70
N THR A 99 -19.41 4.86 -2.15
CA THR A 99 -20.19 5.89 -2.89
C THR A 99 -19.35 6.68 -3.92
N PHE A 100 -18.02 6.61 -3.80
CA PHE A 100 -17.04 7.27 -4.65
C PHE A 100 -16.26 6.32 -5.55
N GLN A 101 -16.50 5.01 -5.42
CA GLN A 101 -15.88 4.00 -6.29
C GLN A 101 -16.41 4.14 -7.72
N LYS A 102 -15.55 3.80 -8.70
CA LYS A 102 -15.84 3.92 -10.15
C LYS A 102 -16.13 5.35 -10.62
N LYS A 103 -15.78 6.37 -9.82
CA LYS A 103 -15.88 7.80 -10.19
C LYS A 103 -14.52 8.43 -10.53
N GLY A 104 -13.48 7.61 -10.66
CA GLY A 104 -12.11 8.03 -11.02
C GLY A 104 -11.23 8.41 -9.83
N VAL A 105 -11.73 8.35 -8.59
CA VAL A 105 -10.95 8.70 -7.38
C VAL A 105 -9.74 7.79 -7.21
N GLU A 106 -9.91 6.49 -7.44
CA GLU A 106 -8.83 5.51 -7.39
C GLU A 106 -7.75 5.83 -8.43
N GLY A 107 -8.15 6.14 -9.67
CA GLY A 107 -7.24 6.50 -10.75
C GLY A 107 -6.43 7.76 -10.43
N LEU A 108 -7.05 8.78 -9.84
CA LEU A 108 -6.37 9.99 -9.37
C LEU A 108 -5.33 9.65 -8.29
N LEU A 109 -5.69 8.78 -7.33
CA LEU A 109 -4.75 8.31 -6.30
C LEU A 109 -3.58 7.54 -6.91
N TYR A 110 -3.80 6.67 -7.90
CA TYR A 110 -2.72 5.96 -8.60
C TYR A 110 -1.74 6.92 -9.28
N ILE A 111 -2.29 7.84 -10.08
CA ILE A 111 -1.51 8.80 -10.86
C ILE A 111 -0.70 9.71 -9.94
N GLU A 112 -1.32 10.24 -8.88
CA GLU A 112 -0.64 11.17 -7.97
C GLU A 112 0.42 10.44 -7.13
N THR A 113 0.14 9.21 -6.66
CA THR A 113 1.14 8.38 -5.98
C THR A 113 2.34 8.13 -6.88
N PHE A 114 2.14 7.76 -8.15
CA PHE A 114 3.22 7.49 -9.08
C PHE A 114 4.01 8.76 -9.43
N LYS A 115 3.33 9.87 -9.70
CA LYS A 115 3.95 11.17 -9.99
C LYS A 115 4.81 11.67 -8.82
N ARG A 116 4.34 11.54 -7.59
CA ARG A 116 5.12 11.87 -6.38
C ARG A 116 6.27 10.90 -6.16
N GLY A 117 6.04 9.61 -6.41
CA GLY A 117 7.05 8.57 -6.40
C GLY A 117 8.23 8.91 -7.33
N ILE A 118 7.95 9.22 -8.59
CA ILE A 118 8.96 9.60 -9.59
C ILE A 118 9.76 10.83 -9.13
N ARG A 119 9.09 11.87 -8.62
CA ARG A 119 9.77 13.08 -8.12
C ARG A 119 10.73 12.79 -6.96
N LYS A 120 10.47 11.72 -6.19
CA LYS A 120 11.35 11.25 -5.11
C LYS A 120 12.38 10.21 -5.56
N GLY A 121 12.43 9.87 -6.85
CA GLY A 121 13.36 8.90 -7.42
C GLY A 121 12.91 7.44 -7.29
N TYR A 122 11.61 7.20 -7.07
CA TYR A 122 11.00 5.88 -7.18
C TYR A 122 10.37 5.72 -8.56
N HIS A 123 10.85 4.73 -9.32
CA HIS A 123 10.47 4.52 -10.73
C HIS A 123 9.61 3.26 -10.94
N GLN A 124 9.34 2.51 -9.88
CA GLN A 124 8.55 1.30 -9.91
C GLN A 124 7.57 1.27 -8.74
N ALA A 125 6.45 0.58 -8.91
CA ALA A 125 5.50 0.31 -7.85
C ALA A 125 5.13 -1.17 -7.82
N GLU A 126 4.97 -1.72 -6.63
CA GLU A 126 4.35 -3.02 -6.39
C GLU A 126 3.06 -2.79 -5.58
N CYS A 127 1.97 -3.44 -5.98
CA CYS A 127 0.62 -3.11 -5.52
C CYS A 127 0.11 -4.02 -4.39
N SER A 128 1.02 -4.65 -3.62
CA SER A 128 0.69 -5.63 -2.58
C SER A 128 -0.24 -6.75 -3.07
N TRP A 129 -1.04 -7.32 -2.16
CA TRP A 129 -1.95 -8.40 -2.48
C TRP A 129 -3.29 -7.84 -2.96
N ILE A 130 -3.68 -8.26 -4.15
CA ILE A 130 -4.98 -7.94 -4.73
C ILE A 130 -5.77 -9.24 -4.82
N LEU A 131 -7.00 -9.24 -4.29
CA LEU A 131 -7.91 -10.37 -4.42
C LEU A 131 -8.21 -10.68 -5.88
N GLU A 132 -8.33 -11.96 -6.21
CA GLU A 132 -8.57 -12.43 -7.57
C GLU A 132 -9.92 -11.98 -8.12
N GLU A 133 -10.89 -11.73 -7.24
CA GLU A 133 -12.22 -11.23 -7.54
C GLU A 133 -12.26 -9.70 -7.67
N ASN A 134 -11.22 -8.98 -7.21
CA ASN A 134 -11.15 -7.53 -7.32
C ASN A 134 -10.68 -7.11 -8.73
N VAL A 135 -11.51 -7.42 -9.72
CA VAL A 135 -11.28 -7.18 -11.15
C VAL A 135 -11.06 -5.69 -11.44
N LEU A 136 -11.74 -4.79 -10.72
CA LEU A 136 -11.58 -3.35 -10.87
C LEU A 136 -10.16 -2.89 -10.53
N MET A 137 -9.62 -3.37 -9.40
CA MET A 137 -8.24 -3.05 -9.01
C MET A 137 -7.23 -3.67 -9.99
N GLN A 138 -7.45 -4.91 -10.41
CA GLN A 138 -6.58 -5.58 -11.36
C GLN A 138 -6.50 -4.84 -12.71
N HIS A 139 -7.65 -4.50 -13.30
CA HIS A 139 -7.69 -3.70 -14.53
C HIS A 139 -7.06 -2.32 -14.35
N GLY A 140 -7.25 -1.69 -13.19
CA GLY A 140 -6.62 -0.40 -12.87
C GLY A 140 -5.08 -0.51 -12.85
N ILE A 141 -4.53 -1.58 -12.27
CA ILE A 141 -3.09 -1.84 -12.24
C ILE A 141 -2.56 -2.14 -13.64
N GLU A 142 -3.25 -2.97 -14.42
CA GLU A 142 -2.87 -3.33 -15.79
C GLU A 142 -2.90 -2.12 -16.74
N ALA A 143 -3.92 -1.25 -16.62
CA ALA A 143 -4.02 -0.01 -17.37
C ALA A 143 -2.86 0.96 -17.08
N MET A 144 -2.29 0.89 -15.87
CA MET A 144 -1.08 1.65 -15.48
C MET A 144 0.23 0.95 -15.90
N GLY A 145 0.15 -0.14 -16.69
CA GLY A 145 1.31 -0.91 -17.16
C GLY A 145 1.82 -1.97 -16.17
N GLY A 146 1.07 -2.24 -15.10
CA GLY A 146 1.39 -3.28 -14.13
C GLY A 146 1.30 -4.67 -14.73
N LYS A 147 2.14 -5.59 -14.24
CA LYS A 147 2.16 -6.99 -14.67
C LYS A 147 2.03 -7.89 -13.45
N ARG A 148 1.13 -8.88 -13.53
CA ARG A 148 1.02 -9.91 -12.50
C ARG A 148 2.32 -10.73 -12.48
N TYR A 149 3.03 -10.72 -11.36
CA TYR A 149 4.31 -11.43 -11.22
C TYR A 149 4.26 -12.61 -10.24
N LYS A 150 3.23 -12.68 -9.40
CA LYS A 150 3.04 -13.73 -8.41
C LYS A 150 1.57 -13.93 -8.10
N THR A 151 1.18 -15.17 -7.84
CA THR A 151 -0.15 -15.57 -7.42
C THR A 151 -0.04 -16.40 -6.14
N TYR A 152 -0.78 -16.02 -5.10
CA TYR A 152 -0.93 -16.79 -3.87
C TYR A 152 -2.28 -17.52 -3.90
N ARG A 153 -2.33 -18.73 -3.33
CA ARG A 153 -3.54 -19.53 -3.19
C ARG A 153 -3.67 -19.97 -1.74
N ILE A 154 -4.83 -19.76 -1.15
CA ILE A 154 -5.16 -20.21 0.20
C ILE A 154 -6.02 -21.46 0.04
N TYR A 155 -5.65 -22.52 0.74
CA TYR A 155 -6.37 -23.80 0.75
C TYR A 155 -6.88 -24.04 2.16
N GLU A 156 -8.09 -24.57 2.27
CA GLU A 156 -8.65 -25.08 3.52
C GLU A 156 -8.90 -26.59 3.37
N THR A 157 -8.73 -27.33 4.45
CA THR A 157 -9.09 -28.75 4.48
C THR A 157 -10.60 -28.88 4.70
N LEU A 158 -11.25 -29.72 3.90
CA LEU A 158 -12.62 -30.15 4.17
C LEU A 158 -12.60 -30.98 5.46
N LEU A 159 -13.20 -30.45 6.53
CA LEU A 159 -13.47 -31.18 7.76
C LEU A 159 -14.71 -32.06 7.59
#